data_AF-A0A4Q3YGD9-F1
#
_entry.id   AF-A0A4Q3YGD9-F1
#
_cell.length_a   1.000
_cell.length_b   1.000
_cell.length_c   1.000
_cell.angle_alpha   90.00
_cell.angle_beta   90.00
_cell.angle_gamma   90.00
#
_symmetry.space_group_name_H-M   'P 1'
#
loop_
_entity.id
_entity.type
_entity.pdbx_description
1 polymer ?
#
loop_
_entity_poly.entity_id
_entity_poly.type
_entity_poly.pdbx_seq_one_letter_code
_entity_poly.pdbx_strand_id
1 'polypeptide(L)'
;MSSNPSVTYAELRRYLDAVEREHGYVRALDQGTAEDRRGIRIGLMFVEPRLALSHIPTELPPDKWGETRSLLEAIREHGVLAVLGDPGSGKSTLVSWISHMLADPGPNQYKSELREKIPIPMVLRDMKLSASITWEGLQEAFLAQPFATSLREGNVLARLLDEGRAMVLIDGFDEVSDVETRRAVDAALLQGQREGAGKEGDNLWMLTSRIVGYDEARFHKIDPLAFIEKARLADEYDPLAGIKFNRYQDDPQVNVLARSSPEDSSEARTFFVAPFSDEGVDRFVHNWHAVREPDTNRAFREADEFLQALAQRTDLTQLARSPQILTMMCLIHRVDTELPEGRAMLYHKVTEAYLQKLPRRKNIKAPYPLETSKRWLARIGFELQRKRSEEVDTFHSDDAQTSGILATSAELETWLLDEAVLSGIELNETKSFLWFVSNIGGLLLARGPNRFAFLHLSFQEYFAAYYLAQSNLWQPQDDLVAEFVAPAESQASSLSLPEIVDWA
;
A
#
# COMPACT_ATOMS: atom_id res chain seq x y z
N MET A 1 10.93 18.13 -40.66
CA MET A 1 11.90 17.86 -39.57
C MET A 1 11.71 18.92 -38.50
N SER A 2 10.76 18.66 -37.61
CA SER A 2 10.53 19.45 -36.39
C SER A 2 10.99 18.55 -35.26
N SER A 3 12.23 18.74 -34.80
CA SER A 3 12.76 18.08 -33.61
C SER A 3 11.89 18.46 -32.42
N ASN A 4 11.05 17.53 -31.98
CA ASN A 4 10.37 17.62 -30.70
C ASN A 4 11.46 17.74 -29.62
N PRO A 5 11.50 18.79 -28.79
CA PRO A 5 12.56 18.93 -27.80
C PRO A 5 12.46 17.74 -26.83
N SER A 6 13.50 16.90 -26.84
CA SER A 6 13.71 15.80 -25.90
C SER A 6 13.36 16.27 -24.49
N VAL A 7 12.64 15.44 -23.71
CA VAL A 7 12.48 15.63 -22.26
C VAL A 7 13.82 16.09 -21.69
N THR A 8 13.87 17.28 -21.08
CA THR A 8 15.18 17.75 -20.64
C THR A 8 15.62 16.83 -19.51
N TYR A 9 16.84 16.28 -19.63
CA TYR A 9 17.43 15.41 -18.61
C TYR A 9 17.33 16.03 -17.20
N ALA A 10 17.34 17.37 -17.12
CA ALA A 10 17.15 18.13 -15.88
C ALA A 10 15.74 18.01 -15.28
N GLU A 11 14.66 18.06 -16.08
CA GLU A 11 13.29 17.84 -15.59
C GLU A 11 13.11 16.42 -15.06
N LEU A 12 13.56 15.44 -15.83
CA LEU A 12 13.47 14.04 -15.43
C LEU A 12 14.30 13.75 -14.18
N ARG A 13 15.51 14.31 -14.07
CA ARG A 13 16.33 14.15 -12.86
C ARG A 13 15.67 14.77 -11.64
N ARG A 14 15.10 15.99 -11.75
CA ARG A 14 14.35 16.62 -10.66
C ARG A 14 13.18 15.75 -10.19
N TYR A 15 12.47 15.12 -11.12
CA TYR A 15 11.40 14.19 -10.81
C TYR A 15 11.92 12.93 -10.09
N LEU A 16 12.96 12.26 -10.62
CA LEU A 16 13.52 11.07 -9.97
C LEU A 16 14.09 11.36 -8.58
N ASP A 17 14.72 12.53 -8.38
CA ASP A 17 15.15 12.99 -7.05
C ASP A 17 13.96 13.19 -6.09
N ALA A 18 12.78 13.58 -6.61
CA ALA A 18 11.57 13.71 -5.81
C ALA A 18 10.97 12.33 -5.47
N VAL A 19 10.96 11.40 -6.43
CA VAL A 19 10.56 10.00 -6.21
C VAL A 19 11.46 9.34 -5.16
N GLU A 20 12.78 9.55 -5.21
CA GLU A 20 13.71 8.99 -4.21
C GLU A 20 13.43 9.55 -2.81
N ARG A 21 13.06 10.83 -2.69
CA ARG A 21 12.69 11.45 -1.42
C ARG A 21 11.37 10.92 -0.87
N GLU A 22 10.39 10.66 -1.73
CA GLU A 22 9.06 10.19 -1.34
C GLU A 22 9.03 8.69 -1.05
N HIS A 23 9.61 7.87 -1.93
CA HIS A 23 9.50 6.41 -1.92
C HIS A 23 10.78 5.69 -1.47
N GLY A 24 11.93 6.39 -1.38
CA GLY A 24 13.20 5.81 -0.96
C GLY A 24 13.33 5.55 0.54
N TYR A 25 12.33 5.92 1.34
CA TYR A 25 12.38 5.84 2.79
C TYR A 25 11.11 5.21 3.36
N VAL A 26 11.28 4.27 4.28
CA VAL A 26 10.20 3.71 5.10
C VAL A 26 10.23 4.40 6.46
N ARG A 27 9.06 4.85 6.93
CA ARG A 27 8.95 5.36 8.30
C ARG A 27 9.14 4.22 9.29
N ALA A 28 10.19 4.34 10.10
CA ALA A 28 10.51 3.36 11.10
C ALA A 28 9.54 3.46 12.28
N LEU A 29 9.19 2.31 12.85
CA LEU A 29 8.30 2.23 13.99
C LEU A 29 8.83 3.06 15.19
N ASP A 30 10.13 3.10 15.44
CA ASP A 30 10.76 3.72 16.60
C ASP A 30 11.17 5.21 16.47
N GLN A 31 10.95 5.83 15.29
CA GLN A 31 11.46 7.17 14.96
C GLN A 31 10.41 8.28 15.14
N GLY A 32 9.95 8.48 16.38
CA GLY A 32 8.95 9.49 16.74
C GLY A 32 9.52 10.88 17.11
N THR A 33 10.40 11.50 16.31
CA THR A 33 10.79 12.91 16.53
C THR A 33 10.95 13.68 15.22
N ALA A 34 10.71 14.98 15.24
CA ALA A 34 10.78 15.85 14.06
C ALA A 34 12.17 15.90 13.38
N GLU A 35 13.25 15.60 14.12
CA GLU A 35 14.63 15.52 13.59
C GLU A 35 14.97 14.14 12.96
N ASP A 36 14.25 13.08 13.36
CA ASP A 36 14.38 11.70 12.84
C ASP A 36 13.61 11.46 11.52
N ARG A 37 12.97 12.51 10.97
CA ARG A 37 12.01 12.44 9.85
C ARG A 37 12.54 11.93 8.52
N ARG A 38 13.83 11.61 8.39
CA ARG A 38 14.36 11.07 7.13
C ARG A 38 13.87 9.64 6.88
N GLY A 39 13.40 8.92 7.92
CA GLY A 39 13.02 7.51 7.78
C GLY A 39 14.23 6.61 7.49
N ILE A 40 14.01 5.31 7.39
CA ILE A 40 15.05 4.35 7.03
C ILE A 40 15.05 4.18 5.51
N ARG A 41 16.23 4.28 4.88
CA ARG A 41 16.38 3.99 3.45
C ARG A 41 15.84 2.59 3.16
N ILE A 42 14.86 2.50 2.26
CA ILE A 42 14.16 1.25 1.97
C ILE A 42 15.13 0.17 1.48
N GLY A 43 16.13 0.54 0.68
CA GLY A 43 17.16 -0.39 0.19
C GLY A 43 18.05 -1.04 1.27
N LEU A 44 18.04 -0.53 2.51
CA LEU A 44 18.79 -1.13 3.62
C LEU A 44 17.99 -2.18 4.40
N MET A 45 16.65 -2.13 4.33
CA MET A 45 15.77 -3.05 5.06
C MET A 45 15.01 -4.02 4.16
N PHE A 46 14.73 -3.63 2.93
CA PHE A 46 13.79 -4.34 2.08
C PHE A 46 14.32 -5.74 1.73
N VAL A 47 13.44 -6.73 1.94
CA VAL A 47 13.62 -8.11 1.51
C VAL A 47 12.56 -8.32 0.43
N GLU A 48 12.99 -8.52 -0.80
CA GLU A 48 12.06 -8.74 -1.92
C GLU A 48 11.19 -9.97 -1.63
N PRO A 49 9.85 -9.81 -1.61
CA PRO A 49 8.96 -10.95 -1.46
C PRO A 49 8.93 -11.75 -2.76
N ARG A 50 8.74 -13.06 -2.63
CA ARG A 50 8.46 -13.91 -3.79
C ARG A 50 7.00 -13.78 -4.19
N LEU A 51 6.71 -14.03 -5.46
CA LEU A 51 5.36 -14.02 -6.03
C LEU A 51 4.91 -15.44 -6.36
N ALA A 52 3.70 -15.80 -5.94
CA ALA A 52 3.06 -17.08 -6.22
C ALA A 52 1.89 -16.90 -7.20
N LEU A 53 1.50 -17.99 -7.88
CA LEU A 53 0.34 -18.00 -8.78
C LEU A 53 -1.00 -18.18 -8.05
N SER A 54 -0.96 -18.63 -6.80
CA SER A 54 -2.12 -18.79 -5.92
C SER A 54 -1.80 -18.19 -4.56
N HIS A 55 -2.83 -17.80 -3.82
CA HIS A 55 -2.66 -17.33 -2.43
C HIS A 55 -2.02 -18.42 -1.57
N ILE A 56 -1.06 -18.01 -0.74
CA ILE A 56 -0.37 -18.86 0.24
C ILE A 56 -0.66 -18.25 1.61
N PRO A 57 -1.50 -18.89 2.45
CA PRO A 57 -1.73 -18.43 3.82
C PRO A 57 -0.43 -18.39 4.61
N THR A 58 -0.33 -17.42 5.52
CA THR A 58 0.88 -17.19 6.33
C THR A 58 1.17 -18.37 7.27
N GLU A 59 0.11 -19.08 7.69
CA GLU A 59 0.13 -20.25 8.56
C GLU A 59 0.55 -21.53 7.83
N LEU A 60 0.57 -21.53 6.49
CA LEU A 60 0.94 -22.68 5.70
C LEU A 60 2.47 -22.88 5.75
N PRO A 61 2.97 -24.09 6.08
CA PRO A 61 4.40 -24.32 6.20
C PRO A 61 5.09 -24.34 4.81
N PRO A 62 6.38 -23.92 4.71
CA PRO A 62 7.07 -23.73 3.43
C PRO A 62 7.16 -24.94 2.52
N ASP A 63 7.19 -26.15 3.09
CA ASP A 63 7.23 -27.41 2.34
C ASP A 63 5.97 -27.64 1.49
N LYS A 64 4.88 -26.93 1.78
CA LYS A 64 3.62 -26.98 1.05
C LYS A 64 3.43 -25.81 0.09
N TRP A 65 4.38 -24.90 0.01
CA TRP A 65 4.27 -23.75 -0.90
C TRP A 65 4.41 -24.22 -2.35
N GLY A 66 3.59 -23.64 -3.22
CA GLY A 66 3.73 -23.83 -4.66
C GLY A 66 4.97 -23.15 -5.21
N GLU A 67 5.13 -23.19 -6.53
CA GLU A 67 6.21 -22.47 -7.20
C GLU A 67 6.08 -20.95 -6.96
N THR A 68 7.19 -20.32 -6.60
CA THR A 68 7.28 -18.87 -6.46
C THR A 68 8.35 -18.31 -7.38
N ARG A 69 8.21 -17.06 -7.80
CA ARG A 69 9.14 -16.33 -8.68
C ARG A 69 9.46 -14.94 -8.16
N SER A 70 10.47 -14.29 -8.72
CA SER A 70 10.80 -12.89 -8.39
C SER A 70 9.81 -11.92 -9.02
N LEU A 71 9.75 -10.68 -8.51
CA LEU A 71 8.95 -9.63 -9.14
C LEU A 71 9.47 -9.33 -10.55
N LEU A 72 10.80 -9.32 -10.72
CA LEU A 72 11.42 -8.98 -11.99
C LEU A 72 11.06 -9.98 -13.11
N GLU A 73 11.06 -11.28 -12.81
CA GLU A 73 10.62 -12.32 -13.74
C GLU A 73 9.15 -12.11 -14.14
N ALA A 74 8.26 -11.86 -13.17
CA ALA A 74 6.84 -11.63 -13.43
C ALA A 74 6.60 -10.39 -14.32
N ILE A 75 7.30 -9.28 -14.08
CA ILE A 75 7.20 -8.07 -14.90
C ILE A 75 7.67 -8.34 -16.33
N ARG A 76 8.82 -9.02 -16.50
CA ARG A 76 9.39 -9.33 -17.81
C ARG A 76 8.50 -10.25 -18.64
N GLU A 77 7.80 -11.20 -18.00
CA GLU A 77 6.92 -12.15 -18.68
C GLU A 77 5.59 -11.55 -19.13
N HIS A 78 5.01 -10.63 -18.34
CA HIS A 78 3.62 -10.21 -18.55
C HIS A 78 3.44 -8.75 -18.96
N GLY A 79 4.34 -7.83 -18.57
CA GLY A 79 4.25 -6.40 -18.85
C GLY A 79 3.13 -5.66 -18.10
N VAL A 80 1.95 -6.29 -17.96
CA VAL A 80 0.78 -5.84 -17.21
C VAL A 80 0.37 -6.93 -16.21
N LEU A 81 0.43 -6.63 -14.92
CA LEU A 81 0.13 -7.59 -13.87
C LEU A 81 -0.53 -6.97 -12.64
N ALA A 82 -1.25 -7.81 -11.89
CA ALA A 82 -1.80 -7.49 -10.57
C ALA A 82 -1.05 -8.27 -9.49
N VAL A 83 -0.68 -7.62 -8.38
CA VAL A 83 -0.04 -8.21 -7.20
C VAL A 83 -0.97 -8.08 -6.01
N LEU A 84 -1.54 -9.22 -5.60
CA LEU A 84 -2.44 -9.32 -4.47
C LEU A 84 -1.70 -9.82 -3.23
N GLY A 85 -2.26 -9.58 -2.05
CA GLY A 85 -1.71 -10.16 -0.82
C GLY A 85 -2.46 -9.72 0.42
N ASP A 86 -2.18 -10.41 1.52
CA ASP A 86 -2.81 -10.12 2.81
C ASP A 86 -2.49 -8.71 3.34
N PRO A 87 -3.31 -8.17 4.26
CA PRO A 87 -2.96 -6.96 5.00
C PRO A 87 -1.56 -7.11 5.65
N GLY A 88 -0.72 -6.08 5.53
CA GLY A 88 0.63 -6.12 6.10
C GLY A 88 1.67 -6.93 5.30
N SER A 89 1.31 -7.53 4.15
CA SER A 89 2.23 -8.30 3.31
C SER A 89 3.33 -7.46 2.62
N GLY A 90 3.23 -6.12 2.70
CA GLY A 90 4.26 -5.21 2.17
C GLY A 90 4.04 -4.74 0.72
N LYS A 91 2.83 -4.86 0.16
CA LYS A 91 2.50 -4.40 -1.22
C LYS A 91 2.87 -2.94 -1.49
N SER A 92 2.46 -2.01 -0.63
CA SER A 92 2.81 -0.59 -0.79
C SER A 92 4.32 -0.36 -0.59
N THR A 93 4.97 -1.17 0.25
CA THR A 93 6.43 -1.16 0.40
C THR A 93 7.12 -1.66 -0.87
N LEU A 94 6.56 -2.66 -1.56
CA LEU A 94 7.04 -3.17 -2.85
C LEU A 94 6.97 -2.08 -3.93
N VAL A 95 5.85 -1.34 -4.01
CA VAL A 95 5.69 -0.20 -4.93
C VAL A 95 6.71 0.90 -4.65
N SER A 96 6.90 1.26 -3.39
CA SER A 96 7.91 2.26 -3.01
C SER A 96 9.33 1.78 -3.30
N TRP A 97 9.63 0.50 -3.05
CA TRP A 97 10.94 -0.07 -3.32
C TRP A 97 11.26 -0.09 -4.81
N ILE A 98 10.35 -0.57 -5.68
CA ILE A 98 10.63 -0.57 -7.13
C ILE A 98 10.72 0.85 -7.69
N SER A 99 9.92 1.79 -7.18
CA SER A 99 10.02 3.20 -7.52
C SER A 99 11.40 3.77 -7.13
N HIS A 100 11.89 3.42 -5.96
CA HIS A 100 13.23 3.78 -5.50
C HIS A 100 14.33 3.16 -6.38
N MET A 101 14.24 1.86 -6.68
CA MET A 101 15.21 1.17 -7.52
C MET A 101 15.31 1.79 -8.93
N LEU A 102 14.19 2.19 -9.52
CA LEU A 102 14.17 2.83 -10.83
C LEU A 102 14.62 4.31 -10.80
N ALA A 103 14.41 5.00 -9.67
CA ALA A 103 14.83 6.38 -9.48
C ALA A 103 16.30 6.54 -9.04
N ASP A 104 16.88 5.51 -8.44
CA ASP A 104 18.26 5.52 -7.95
C ASP A 104 19.25 5.93 -9.06
N PRO A 105 20.18 6.88 -8.80
CA PRO A 105 21.15 7.31 -9.80
C PRO A 105 22.17 6.23 -10.18
N GLY A 106 22.40 5.25 -9.29
CA GLY A 106 23.35 4.17 -9.50
C GLY A 106 22.86 3.12 -10.50
N PRO A 107 23.78 2.24 -10.95
CA PRO A 107 23.42 1.05 -11.69
C PRO A 107 22.81 0.01 -10.76
N ASN A 108 21.70 -0.60 -11.18
CA ASN A 108 21.12 -1.75 -10.51
C ASN A 108 20.38 -2.64 -11.52
N GLN A 109 20.10 -3.88 -11.10
CA GLN A 109 19.51 -4.90 -11.96
C GLN A 109 18.14 -4.50 -12.52
N TYR A 110 17.28 -3.85 -11.73
CA TYR A 110 15.95 -3.45 -12.17
C TYR A 110 16.02 -2.40 -13.28
N LYS A 111 16.89 -1.41 -13.16
CA LYS A 111 17.09 -0.41 -14.22
C LYS A 111 17.57 -1.04 -15.52
N SER A 112 18.54 -1.96 -15.47
CA SER A 112 19.04 -2.61 -16.68
C SER A 112 18.00 -3.54 -17.33
N GLU A 113 17.34 -4.37 -16.52
CA GLU A 113 16.42 -5.41 -16.99
C GLU A 113 15.08 -4.82 -17.42
N LEU A 114 14.65 -3.73 -16.78
CA LEU A 114 13.48 -2.95 -17.17
C LEU A 114 13.86 -1.76 -18.07
N ARG A 115 14.98 -1.79 -18.78
CA ARG A 115 15.32 -0.81 -19.85
C ARG A 115 15.15 0.66 -19.44
N GLU A 116 15.58 1.00 -18.22
CA GLU A 116 15.50 2.35 -17.64
C GLU A 116 14.10 2.99 -17.68
N LYS A 117 13.05 2.19 -17.43
CA LYS A 117 11.69 2.71 -17.26
C LYS A 117 11.63 3.71 -16.12
N ILE A 118 10.85 4.76 -16.32
CA ILE A 118 10.60 5.80 -15.35
C ILE A 118 9.40 5.41 -14.49
N PRO A 119 9.54 5.31 -13.15
CA PRO A 119 8.45 4.89 -12.28
C PRO A 119 7.40 6.00 -12.19
N ILE A 120 6.13 5.65 -12.32
CA ILE A 120 4.97 6.54 -12.14
C ILE A 120 4.09 5.96 -11.01
N PRO A 121 4.42 6.20 -9.73
CA PRO A 121 3.67 5.68 -8.59
C PRO A 121 2.38 6.46 -8.34
N MET A 122 1.25 5.88 -8.74
CA MET A 122 -0.11 6.33 -8.48
C MET A 122 -0.64 5.67 -7.20
N VAL A 123 -0.48 6.35 -6.07
CA VAL A 123 -0.99 5.91 -4.76
C VAL A 123 -2.44 6.38 -4.62
N LEU A 124 -3.39 5.48 -4.90
CA LEU A 124 -4.80 5.85 -5.10
C LEU A 124 -5.45 6.50 -3.88
N ARG A 125 -5.13 6.00 -2.67
CA ARG A 125 -5.61 6.55 -1.39
C ARG A 125 -5.23 8.03 -1.16
N ASP A 126 -4.17 8.51 -1.80
CA ASP A 126 -3.65 9.87 -1.65
C ASP A 126 -4.14 10.78 -2.81
N MET A 127 -4.90 10.22 -3.76
CA MET A 127 -5.40 10.91 -4.95
C MET A 127 -6.88 11.24 -4.83
N LYS A 128 -7.30 12.32 -5.50
CA LYS A 128 -8.72 12.68 -5.63
C LYS A 128 -9.32 11.90 -6.78
N LEU A 129 -10.19 10.93 -6.46
CA LEU A 129 -10.80 10.03 -7.42
C LEU A 129 -12.32 10.18 -7.38
N SER A 130 -12.99 9.86 -8.49
CA SER A 130 -14.44 9.86 -8.61
C SER A 130 -14.92 8.73 -9.51
N ALA A 131 -16.21 8.39 -9.43
CA ALA A 131 -16.85 7.41 -10.33
C ALA A 131 -16.87 7.86 -11.81
N SER A 132 -16.50 9.11 -12.09
CA SER A 132 -16.37 9.68 -13.43
C SER A 132 -14.92 9.91 -13.86
N ILE A 133 -13.94 9.40 -13.11
CA ILE A 133 -12.53 9.61 -13.41
C ILE A 133 -12.17 9.06 -14.80
N THR A 134 -11.55 9.90 -15.62
CA THR A 134 -11.00 9.50 -16.93
C THR A 134 -9.50 9.25 -16.81
N TRP A 135 -8.88 8.74 -17.88
CA TRP A 135 -7.43 8.60 -17.91
C TRP A 135 -6.70 9.95 -17.72
N GLU A 136 -7.16 11.01 -18.36
CA GLU A 136 -6.63 12.36 -18.19
C GLU A 136 -6.86 12.88 -16.77
N GLY A 137 -8.03 12.60 -16.19
CA GLY A 137 -8.33 12.93 -14.81
C GLY A 137 -7.38 12.23 -13.83
N LEU A 138 -7.08 10.95 -14.08
CA LEU A 138 -6.15 10.16 -13.27
C LEU A 138 -4.71 10.70 -13.38
N GLN A 139 -4.28 11.09 -14.58
CA GLN A 139 -2.99 11.76 -14.79
C GLN A 139 -2.92 13.09 -14.04
N GLU A 140 -3.94 13.95 -14.12
CA GLU A 140 -3.97 15.22 -13.38
C GLU A 140 -4.00 15.00 -11.86
N ALA A 141 -4.73 14.01 -11.36
CA ALA A 141 -4.74 13.64 -9.94
C ALA A 141 -3.35 13.20 -9.46
N PHE A 142 -2.58 12.51 -10.32
CA PHE A 142 -1.19 12.16 -10.05
C PHE A 142 -0.26 13.38 -10.11
N LEU A 143 -0.39 14.23 -11.14
CA LEU A 143 0.42 15.45 -11.30
C LEU A 143 0.15 16.49 -10.19
N ALA A 144 -0.99 16.42 -9.52
CA ALA A 144 -1.30 17.22 -8.34
C ALA A 144 -0.47 16.82 -7.10
N GLN A 145 0.17 15.65 -7.10
CA GLN A 145 1.02 15.22 -5.99
C GLN A 145 2.31 16.06 -5.93
N PRO A 146 2.80 16.43 -4.72
CA PRO A 146 3.95 17.32 -4.58
C PRO A 146 5.24 16.81 -5.25
N PHE A 147 5.46 15.49 -5.28
CA PHE A 147 6.65 14.90 -5.89
C PHE A 147 6.56 14.83 -7.44
N ALA A 148 5.35 14.91 -8.00
CA ALA A 148 5.11 14.78 -9.44
C ALA A 148 5.09 16.12 -10.19
N THR A 149 5.17 17.26 -9.49
CA THR A 149 5.01 18.60 -10.08
C THR A 149 5.97 18.87 -11.24
N SER A 150 7.20 18.36 -11.19
CA SER A 150 8.19 18.53 -12.27
C SER A 150 7.81 17.84 -13.59
N LEU A 151 6.88 16.87 -13.57
CA LEU A 151 6.38 16.23 -14.79
C LEU A 151 5.32 17.06 -15.51
N ARG A 152 4.70 18.01 -14.80
CA ARG A 152 3.69 18.91 -15.37
C ARG A 152 4.32 19.95 -16.30
N GLU A 153 5.52 20.40 -15.95
CA GLU A 153 6.33 21.27 -16.81
C GLU A 153 6.64 20.53 -18.12
N GLY A 154 6.33 21.13 -19.27
CA GLY A 154 6.73 20.58 -20.57
C GLY A 154 5.98 19.31 -21.04
N ASN A 155 4.90 18.90 -20.37
CA ASN A 155 4.12 17.70 -20.71
C ASN A 155 4.97 16.40 -20.71
N VAL A 156 5.86 16.27 -19.74
CA VAL A 156 6.82 15.15 -19.68
C VAL A 156 6.11 13.82 -19.44
N LEU A 157 5.07 13.78 -18.61
CA LEU A 157 4.32 12.55 -18.34
C LEU A 157 3.73 11.95 -19.63
N ALA A 158 3.02 12.76 -20.43
CA ALA A 158 2.43 12.29 -21.69
C ALA A 158 3.52 11.77 -22.65
N ARG A 159 4.67 12.45 -22.75
CA ARG A 159 5.79 11.98 -23.57
C ARG A 159 6.34 10.64 -23.09
N LEU A 160 6.51 10.47 -21.78
CA LEU A 160 6.99 9.19 -21.22
C LEU A 160 6.03 8.05 -21.53
N LEU A 161 4.72 8.30 -21.45
CA LEU A 161 3.68 7.33 -21.81
C LEU A 161 3.68 7.05 -23.33
N ASP A 162 3.75 8.09 -24.16
CA ASP A 162 3.76 7.99 -25.63
C ASP A 162 5.01 7.26 -26.17
N GLU A 163 6.16 7.46 -25.51
CA GLU A 163 7.44 6.81 -25.84
C GLU A 163 7.54 5.39 -25.23
N GLY A 164 6.52 4.92 -24.51
CA GLY A 164 6.57 3.62 -23.85
C GLY A 164 7.64 3.54 -22.76
N ARG A 165 8.05 4.64 -22.14
CA ARG A 165 9.14 4.71 -21.15
C ARG A 165 8.66 4.65 -19.71
N ALA A 166 7.36 4.58 -19.47
CA ALA A 166 6.80 4.57 -18.12
C ALA A 166 6.67 3.15 -17.55
N MET A 167 6.89 3.04 -16.25
CA MET A 167 6.37 1.95 -15.42
C MET A 167 5.30 2.53 -14.50
N VAL A 168 4.04 2.31 -14.85
CA VAL A 168 2.89 2.79 -14.09
C VAL A 168 2.61 1.83 -12.94
N LEU A 169 2.61 2.36 -11.73
CA LEU A 169 2.54 1.62 -10.48
C LEU A 169 1.32 2.07 -9.70
N ILE A 170 0.32 1.21 -9.58
CA ILE A 170 -0.95 1.52 -8.92
C ILE A 170 -0.96 0.88 -7.54
N ASP A 171 -0.99 1.69 -6.48
CA ASP A 171 -0.99 1.23 -5.09
C ASP A 171 -2.33 1.50 -4.40
N GLY A 172 -2.80 0.52 -3.64
CA GLY A 172 -4.00 0.64 -2.80
C GLY A 172 -5.32 0.59 -3.58
N PHE A 173 -5.45 -0.33 -4.55
CA PHE A 173 -6.71 -0.46 -5.30
C PHE A 173 -7.90 -0.89 -4.44
N ASP A 174 -7.67 -1.68 -3.39
CA ASP A 174 -8.69 -2.03 -2.38
C ASP A 174 -9.07 -0.87 -1.44
N GLU A 175 -8.28 0.22 -1.44
CA GLU A 175 -8.53 1.39 -0.59
C GLU A 175 -9.49 2.38 -1.25
N VAL A 176 -9.90 2.15 -2.50
CA VAL A 176 -10.99 2.89 -3.12
C VAL A 176 -12.30 2.23 -2.67
N SER A 177 -12.99 2.88 -1.72
CA SER A 177 -14.17 2.33 -1.04
C SER A 177 -15.31 1.98 -2.01
N ASP A 178 -15.55 2.85 -2.99
CA ASP A 178 -16.64 2.70 -3.96
C ASP A 178 -16.24 1.79 -5.15
N VAL A 179 -17.07 0.78 -5.42
CA VAL A 179 -16.93 -0.15 -6.54
C VAL A 179 -17.03 0.58 -7.87
N GLU A 180 -17.89 1.60 -8.00
CA GLU A 180 -18.04 2.35 -9.25
C GLU A 180 -16.77 3.13 -9.58
N THR A 181 -16.19 3.80 -8.58
CA THR A 181 -14.89 4.48 -8.68
C THR A 181 -13.77 3.51 -9.01
N ARG A 182 -13.73 2.31 -8.41
CA ARG A 182 -12.77 1.26 -8.78
C ARG A 182 -12.89 0.85 -10.24
N ARG A 183 -14.12 0.64 -10.73
CA ARG A 183 -14.38 0.33 -12.15
C ARG A 183 -13.99 1.48 -13.07
N ALA A 184 -14.23 2.72 -12.67
CA ALA A 184 -13.83 3.89 -13.43
C ALA A 184 -12.29 4.02 -13.50
N VAL A 185 -11.58 3.77 -12.40
CA VAL A 185 -10.11 3.71 -12.37
C VAL A 185 -9.60 2.61 -13.28
N ASP A 186 -10.15 1.39 -13.21
CA ASP A 186 -9.75 0.29 -14.10
C ASP A 186 -9.99 0.64 -15.57
N ALA A 187 -11.15 1.20 -15.92
CA ALA A 187 -11.45 1.66 -17.27
C ALA A 187 -10.48 2.75 -17.75
N ALA A 188 -10.12 3.71 -16.88
CA ALA A 188 -9.15 4.75 -17.16
C ALA A 188 -7.73 4.17 -17.38
N LEU A 189 -7.31 3.19 -16.58
CA LEU A 189 -6.04 2.49 -16.77
C LEU A 189 -6.03 1.68 -18.06
N LEU A 190 -7.13 1.02 -18.42
CA LEU A 190 -7.27 0.30 -19.68
C LEU A 190 -7.22 1.26 -20.88
N GLN A 191 -7.81 2.45 -20.77
CA GLN A 191 -7.66 3.50 -21.77
C GLN A 191 -6.19 3.93 -21.90
N GLY A 192 -5.50 4.20 -20.80
CA GLY A 192 -4.07 4.55 -20.82
C GLY A 192 -3.18 3.46 -21.41
N GLN A 193 -3.48 2.19 -21.14
CA GLN A 193 -2.82 1.05 -21.79
C GLN A 193 -3.02 1.07 -23.30
N ARG A 194 -4.24 1.35 -23.79
CA ARG A 194 -4.53 1.44 -25.24
C ARG A 194 -3.78 2.59 -25.90
N GLU A 195 -3.75 3.77 -25.28
CA GLU A 195 -3.07 4.94 -25.83
C GLU A 195 -1.55 4.73 -25.94
N GLY A 196 -0.96 4.03 -24.97
CA GLY A 196 0.46 3.67 -24.96
C GLY A 196 0.81 2.37 -25.69
N ALA A 197 -0.16 1.66 -26.30
CA ALA A 197 0.06 0.36 -26.93
C ALA A 197 0.76 0.48 -28.30
N GLY A 198 1.58 -0.52 -28.64
CA GLY A 198 2.24 -0.58 -29.95
C GLY A 198 3.38 0.44 -30.11
N LYS A 199 3.86 0.99 -28.98
CA LYS A 199 4.99 1.93 -28.91
C LYS A 199 6.30 1.17 -28.73
N GLU A 200 7.40 1.76 -29.21
CA GLU A 200 8.71 1.14 -29.07
C GLU A 200 9.08 1.04 -27.57
N GLY A 201 8.95 -0.17 -27.01
CA GLY A 201 9.33 -0.48 -25.63
C GLY A 201 8.18 -0.79 -24.68
N ASP A 202 6.92 -0.46 -25.00
CA ASP A 202 5.68 -0.60 -24.21
C ASP A 202 5.75 -0.12 -22.74
N ASN A 203 4.72 0.57 -22.27
CA ASN A 203 4.64 0.90 -20.84
C ASN A 203 4.43 -0.37 -20.00
N LEU A 204 5.05 -0.42 -18.82
CA LEU A 204 4.83 -1.49 -17.85
C LEU A 204 3.77 -1.07 -16.85
N TRP A 205 2.96 -2.01 -16.39
CA TRP A 205 1.84 -1.73 -15.49
C TRP A 205 1.81 -2.76 -14.36
N MET A 206 1.82 -2.26 -13.12
CA MET A 206 1.64 -3.10 -11.94
C MET A 206 0.60 -2.48 -11.03
N LEU A 207 -0.45 -3.22 -10.74
CA LEU A 207 -1.46 -2.86 -9.75
C LEU A 207 -1.30 -3.70 -8.48
N THR A 208 -1.49 -3.09 -7.32
CA THR A 208 -1.50 -3.80 -6.04
C THR A 208 -2.81 -3.63 -5.31
N SER A 209 -3.29 -4.72 -4.68
CA SER A 209 -4.55 -4.74 -3.94
C SER A 209 -4.55 -5.83 -2.87
N ARG A 210 -5.48 -5.77 -1.91
CA ARG A 210 -5.81 -6.92 -1.05
C ARG A 210 -6.48 -8.02 -1.87
N ILE A 211 -6.44 -9.24 -1.32
CA ILE A 211 -7.16 -10.38 -1.90
C ILE A 211 -8.67 -10.16 -1.76
N VAL A 212 -9.11 -9.79 -0.55
CA VAL A 212 -10.50 -9.45 -0.28
C VAL A 212 -10.85 -8.12 -0.93
N GLY A 213 -11.96 -8.10 -1.68
CA GLY A 213 -12.46 -6.92 -2.40
C GLY A 213 -11.96 -6.80 -3.85
N TYR A 214 -10.92 -7.54 -4.25
CA TYR A 214 -10.39 -7.47 -5.63
C TYR A 214 -11.36 -8.03 -6.67
N ASP A 215 -12.13 -9.07 -6.34
CA ASP A 215 -13.07 -9.70 -7.28
C ASP A 215 -14.24 -8.80 -7.71
N GLU A 216 -14.52 -7.73 -6.96
CA GLU A 216 -15.60 -6.78 -7.26
C GLU A 216 -15.27 -5.83 -8.41
N ALA A 217 -13.97 -5.59 -8.65
CA ALA A 217 -13.45 -4.85 -9.78
C ALA A 217 -12.03 -5.35 -10.11
N ARG A 218 -11.90 -6.17 -11.17
CA ARG A 218 -10.62 -6.77 -11.55
C ARG A 218 -9.80 -5.83 -12.43
N PHE A 219 -8.47 -5.98 -12.37
CA PHE A 219 -7.57 -5.20 -13.20
C PHE A 219 -7.48 -5.79 -14.61
N HIS A 220 -7.88 -5.01 -15.61
CA HIS A 220 -7.89 -5.46 -16.99
C HIS A 220 -6.64 -5.02 -17.75
N LYS A 221 -6.32 -5.82 -18.78
CA LYS A 221 -5.34 -5.52 -19.80
C LYS A 221 -5.97 -5.55 -21.19
N ILE A 222 -5.35 -4.84 -22.11
CA ILE A 222 -5.69 -4.95 -23.53
C ILE A 222 -5.33 -6.34 -24.05
N ASP A 223 -6.17 -6.95 -24.90
CA ASP A 223 -5.75 -8.08 -25.73
C ASP A 223 -5.00 -7.54 -26.96
N PRO A 224 -3.67 -7.74 -27.06
CA PRO A 224 -2.88 -7.19 -28.16
C PRO A 224 -3.32 -7.73 -29.53
N LEU A 225 -3.78 -8.99 -29.61
CA LEU A 225 -4.14 -9.60 -30.89
C LEU A 225 -5.47 -9.06 -31.41
N ALA A 226 -6.49 -8.99 -30.55
CA ALA A 226 -7.78 -8.39 -30.88
C ALA A 226 -7.64 -6.90 -31.26
N PHE A 227 -6.74 -6.18 -30.56
CA PHE A 227 -6.46 -4.78 -30.85
C PHE A 227 -5.78 -4.58 -32.21
N ILE A 228 -4.74 -5.38 -32.53
CA ILE A 228 -4.03 -5.30 -33.81
C ILE A 228 -4.94 -5.64 -34.99
N GLU A 229 -5.77 -6.69 -34.88
CA GLU A 229 -6.70 -7.09 -35.95
C GLU A 229 -7.74 -6.01 -36.26
N LYS A 230 -8.32 -5.38 -35.22
CA LYS A 230 -9.28 -4.28 -35.38
C LYS A 230 -8.65 -3.03 -35.98
N ALA A 231 -7.44 -2.67 -35.54
CA ALA A 231 -6.70 -1.54 -36.11
C ALA A 231 -6.44 -1.76 -37.61
N ARG A 232 -6.05 -2.98 -38.01
CA ARG A 232 -5.81 -3.34 -39.41
C ARG A 232 -7.07 -3.30 -40.27
N LEU A 233 -8.21 -3.76 -39.75
CA LEU A 233 -9.49 -3.77 -40.49
C LEU A 233 -10.06 -2.35 -40.68
N ALA A 234 -9.78 -1.42 -39.77
CA ALA A 234 -10.22 -0.02 -39.87
C ALA A 234 -9.52 0.74 -41.02
N ASP A 235 -8.29 0.36 -41.37
CA ASP A 235 -7.52 0.99 -42.46
C ASP A 235 -7.93 0.52 -43.87
N GLU A 236 -8.67 -0.59 -44.00
CA GLU A 236 -9.03 -1.17 -45.31
C GLU A 236 -10.32 -0.59 -45.95
N TYR A 237 -11.08 0.27 -45.26
CA TYR A 237 -12.40 0.76 -45.73
C TYR A 237 -12.41 2.24 -46.14
N ASP A 238 -11.75 2.58 -47.25
CA ASP A 238 -11.98 3.84 -47.99
C ASP A 238 -12.72 3.57 -49.32
N PRO A 239 -14.00 3.94 -49.47
CA PRO A 239 -14.77 3.68 -50.69
C PRO A 239 -14.47 4.63 -51.87
N LEU A 240 -13.58 5.63 -51.74
CA LEU A 240 -13.45 6.71 -52.75
C LEU A 240 -12.02 7.10 -53.19
N ALA A 241 -10.94 6.53 -52.65
CA ALA A 241 -9.59 6.95 -53.07
C ALA A 241 -8.97 6.07 -54.17
N GLY A 242 -9.21 6.45 -55.42
CA GLY A 242 -8.46 6.01 -56.62
C GLY A 242 -7.04 6.57 -56.71
N ILE A 243 -6.26 6.53 -55.62
CA ILE A 243 -4.85 6.91 -55.61
C ILE A 243 -4.06 5.83 -54.87
N LYS A 244 -3.22 5.08 -55.60
CA LYS A 244 -2.23 4.18 -55.00
C LYS A 244 -1.18 5.01 -54.26
N PHE A 245 -1.35 5.16 -52.95
CA PHE A 245 -0.30 5.65 -52.06
C PHE A 245 0.55 4.46 -51.60
N ASN A 246 1.60 4.18 -52.37
CA ASN A 246 2.67 3.29 -51.95
C ASN A 246 3.60 4.07 -51.00
N ARG A 247 3.33 4.02 -49.69
CA ARG A 247 4.30 4.47 -48.67
C ARG A 247 4.10 3.89 -47.26
N TYR A 248 3.29 2.86 -47.10
CA TYR A 248 3.09 2.11 -45.85
C TYR A 248 3.29 0.61 -46.18
N GLN A 249 4.54 0.19 -46.34
CA GLN A 249 4.94 -1.22 -46.25
C GLN A 249 6.00 -1.45 -45.18
N ASP A 250 6.57 -0.38 -44.62
CA ASP A 250 7.54 -0.42 -43.55
C ASP A 250 7.24 0.74 -42.60
N ASP A 251 6.65 0.40 -41.45
CA ASP A 251 6.27 1.28 -40.33
C ASP A 251 5.15 2.28 -40.68
N PRO A 252 3.98 2.25 -40.01
CA PRO A 252 3.79 3.18 -38.89
C PRO A 252 2.57 2.99 -37.95
N GLN A 253 2.73 3.54 -36.75
CA GLN A 253 1.64 4.09 -35.95
C GLN A 253 1.03 5.34 -36.62
N VAL A 254 -0.27 5.36 -36.92
CA VAL A 254 -1.08 6.60 -36.84
C VAL A 254 -2.53 6.29 -36.48
N ASN A 255 -2.97 6.94 -35.41
CA ASN A 255 -4.28 6.99 -34.76
C ASN A 255 -5.50 7.25 -35.66
N VAL A 256 -6.63 6.61 -35.31
CA VAL A 256 -7.93 7.29 -35.08
C VAL A 256 -8.68 6.63 -33.91
N LEU A 257 -9.16 7.48 -32.98
CA LEU A 257 -10.10 7.16 -31.89
C LEU A 257 -11.39 6.54 -32.43
N ALA A 258 -11.65 5.27 -32.11
CA ALA A 258 -12.97 4.67 -32.27
C ALA A 258 -13.29 3.78 -31.06
N ARG A 259 -14.46 4.05 -30.48
CA ARG A 259 -15.12 3.34 -29.38
C ARG A 259 -14.95 1.82 -29.52
N SER A 260 -14.14 1.20 -28.68
CA SER A 260 -13.99 -0.27 -28.63
C SER A 260 -14.86 -0.86 -27.53
N SER A 261 -15.60 -1.92 -27.88
CA SER A 261 -16.47 -2.68 -26.97
C SER A 261 -15.69 -3.33 -25.81
N PRO A 262 -16.36 -3.67 -24.69
CA PRO A 262 -15.80 -4.44 -23.57
C PRO A 262 -15.22 -5.83 -23.92
N GLU A 263 -15.32 -6.27 -25.18
CA GLU A 263 -14.93 -7.61 -25.63
C GLU A 263 -13.41 -7.75 -25.91
N ASP A 264 -12.66 -6.65 -26.01
CA ASP A 264 -11.22 -6.65 -26.35
C ASP A 264 -10.29 -6.57 -25.10
N SER A 265 -10.85 -6.77 -23.91
CA SER A 265 -10.11 -6.74 -22.65
C SER A 265 -10.09 -8.11 -21.98
N SER A 266 -8.92 -8.50 -21.47
CA SER A 266 -8.75 -9.69 -20.64
C SER A 266 -8.19 -9.30 -19.27
N GLU A 267 -8.33 -10.16 -18.27
CA GLU A 267 -7.76 -9.89 -16.95
C GLU A 267 -6.23 -9.88 -17.01
N ALA A 268 -5.61 -8.94 -16.28
CA ALA A 268 -4.17 -8.91 -16.09
C ALA A 268 -3.72 -10.18 -15.37
N ARG A 269 -2.45 -10.59 -15.59
CA ARG A 269 -1.94 -11.75 -14.87
C ARG A 269 -1.88 -11.42 -13.39
N THR A 270 -2.55 -12.21 -12.57
CA THR A 270 -2.57 -12.04 -11.12
C THR A 270 -1.50 -12.89 -10.45
N PHE A 271 -0.77 -12.28 -9.53
CA PHE A 271 0.21 -12.90 -8.64
C PHE A 271 -0.14 -12.58 -7.20
N PHE A 272 0.28 -13.43 -6.28
CA PHE A 272 0.10 -13.26 -4.84
C PHE A 272 1.46 -13.07 -4.17
N VAL A 273 1.59 -12.08 -3.30
CA VAL A 273 2.76 -11.91 -2.44
C VAL A 273 2.84 -13.12 -1.53
N ALA A 274 3.92 -13.91 -1.67
CA ALA A 274 4.17 -15.04 -0.80
C ALA A 274 4.61 -14.56 0.60
N PRO A 275 4.31 -15.30 1.67
CA PRO A 275 4.87 -15.03 2.99
C PRO A 275 6.39 -15.07 2.96
N PHE A 276 7.06 -14.43 3.93
CA PHE A 276 8.52 -14.56 4.03
C PHE A 276 8.93 -16.01 4.28
N SER A 277 9.85 -16.51 3.45
CA SER A 277 10.58 -17.75 3.71
C SER A 277 11.44 -17.60 4.96
N ASP A 278 11.98 -18.71 5.46
CA ASP A 278 12.86 -18.67 6.64
C ASP A 278 14.11 -17.80 6.38
N GLU A 279 14.66 -17.90 5.17
CA GLU A 279 15.75 -17.00 4.71
C GLU A 279 15.29 -15.54 4.61
N GLY A 280 14.04 -15.29 4.20
CA GLY A 280 13.45 -13.96 4.15
C GLY A 280 13.33 -13.34 5.54
N VAL A 281 12.87 -14.12 6.52
CA VAL A 281 12.77 -13.71 7.93
C VAL A 281 14.16 -13.41 8.49
N ASP A 282 15.11 -14.32 8.33
CA ASP A 282 16.50 -14.17 8.76
C ASP A 282 17.13 -12.88 8.21
N ARG A 283 17.09 -12.71 6.88
CA ARG A 283 17.63 -11.53 6.20
C ARG A 283 16.94 -10.25 6.66
N PHE A 284 15.62 -10.27 6.85
CA PHE A 284 14.88 -9.10 7.32
C PHE A 284 15.31 -8.71 8.74
N VAL A 285 15.43 -9.68 9.65
CA VAL A 285 15.85 -9.44 11.04
C VAL A 285 17.25 -8.84 11.09
N HIS A 286 18.21 -9.45 10.38
CA HIS A 286 19.57 -8.92 10.32
C HIS A 286 19.62 -7.50 9.75
N ASN A 287 18.92 -7.23 8.65
CA ASN A 287 18.83 -5.89 8.08
C ASN A 287 18.20 -4.88 9.06
N TRP A 288 17.14 -5.29 9.77
CA TRP A 288 16.44 -4.44 10.72
C TRP A 288 17.33 -4.01 11.90
N HIS A 289 18.13 -4.94 12.43
CA HIS A 289 19.09 -4.66 13.50
C HIS A 289 20.29 -3.86 13.00
N ALA A 290 20.84 -4.16 11.82
CA ALA A 290 21.99 -3.47 11.25
C ALA A 290 21.76 -1.97 11.02
N VAL A 291 20.52 -1.57 10.69
CA VAL A 291 20.18 -0.15 10.53
C VAL A 291 20.05 0.59 11.87
N ARG A 292 19.82 -0.13 12.98
CA ARG A 292 19.51 0.44 14.30
C ARG A 292 20.63 0.36 15.31
N GLU A 293 21.58 -0.53 15.10
CA GLU A 293 22.73 -0.73 15.98
C GLU A 293 24.03 -0.48 15.20
N PRO A 294 24.74 0.63 15.49
CA PRO A 294 25.98 0.98 14.81
C PRO A 294 27.11 -0.05 15.00
N ASP A 295 27.14 -0.77 16.12
CA ASP A 295 28.09 -1.85 16.35
C ASP A 295 27.64 -3.12 15.62
N THR A 296 28.36 -3.48 14.55
CA THR A 296 28.02 -4.63 13.71
C THR A 296 27.97 -5.96 14.47
N ASN A 297 28.85 -6.16 15.46
CA ASN A 297 28.86 -7.39 16.27
C ASN A 297 27.70 -7.42 17.25
N ARG A 298 27.28 -6.27 17.78
CA ARG A 298 26.07 -6.18 18.61
C ARG A 298 24.82 -6.37 17.77
N ALA A 299 24.73 -5.73 16.61
CA ALA A 299 23.59 -5.88 15.68
C ALA A 299 23.39 -7.35 15.30
N PHE A 300 24.47 -8.05 14.95
CA PHE A 300 24.43 -9.47 14.61
C PHE A 300 23.98 -10.35 15.80
N ARG A 301 24.54 -10.11 17.00
CA ARG A 301 24.13 -10.85 18.20
C ARG A 301 22.67 -10.63 18.59
N GLU A 302 22.19 -9.38 18.58
CA GLU A 302 20.79 -9.08 18.90
C GLU A 302 19.83 -9.74 17.90
N ALA A 303 20.19 -9.79 16.62
CA ALA A 303 19.44 -10.50 15.59
C ALA A 303 19.42 -12.02 15.83
N ASP A 304 20.57 -12.63 16.12
CA ASP A 304 20.66 -14.06 16.43
C ASP A 304 19.87 -14.43 17.69
N GLU A 305 19.95 -13.61 18.74
CA GLU A 305 19.18 -13.80 19.97
C GLU A 305 17.66 -13.75 19.68
N PHE A 306 17.21 -12.80 18.85
CA PHE A 306 15.82 -12.73 18.41
C PHE A 306 15.39 -13.98 17.63
N LEU A 307 16.19 -14.41 16.65
CA LEU A 307 15.90 -15.57 15.81
C LEU A 307 15.86 -16.86 16.64
N GLN A 308 16.77 -17.01 17.60
CA GLN A 308 16.76 -18.13 18.55
C GLN A 308 15.49 -18.14 19.41
N ALA A 309 15.08 -16.98 19.94
CA ALA A 309 13.85 -16.86 20.70
C ALA A 309 12.61 -17.19 19.85
N LEU A 310 12.57 -16.71 18.60
CA LEU A 310 11.49 -16.96 17.65
C LEU A 310 11.38 -18.44 17.30
N ALA A 311 12.51 -19.12 17.07
CA ALA A 311 12.56 -20.53 16.71
C ALA A 311 12.00 -21.47 17.80
N GLN A 312 11.98 -21.05 19.07
CA GLN A 312 11.37 -21.83 20.16
C GLN A 312 9.83 -21.71 20.19
N ARG A 313 9.23 -20.87 19.34
CA ARG A 313 7.81 -20.51 19.35
C ARG A 313 7.19 -20.73 17.98
N THR A 314 6.61 -21.92 17.77
CA THR A 314 6.02 -22.30 16.48
C THR A 314 4.87 -21.36 16.09
N ASP A 315 4.07 -20.95 17.06
CA ASP A 315 2.99 -19.96 16.91
C ASP A 315 3.52 -18.64 16.35
N LEU A 316 4.60 -18.11 16.92
CA LEU A 316 5.19 -16.85 16.48
C LEU A 316 5.96 -16.98 15.16
N THR A 317 6.56 -18.14 14.90
CA THR A 317 7.32 -18.41 13.67
C THR A 317 6.42 -18.30 12.44
N GLN A 318 5.19 -18.80 12.52
CA GLN A 318 4.20 -18.62 11.44
C GLN A 318 3.85 -17.14 11.27
N LEU A 319 3.55 -16.45 12.37
CA LEU A 319 3.22 -15.02 12.37
C LEU A 319 4.33 -14.12 11.81
N ALA A 320 5.58 -14.45 12.09
CA ALA A 320 6.78 -13.74 11.63
C ALA A 320 6.96 -13.77 10.11
N ARG A 321 6.22 -14.62 9.38
CA ARG A 321 6.24 -14.59 7.91
C ARG A 321 5.52 -13.37 7.32
N SER A 322 4.73 -12.64 8.12
CA SER A 322 4.20 -11.33 7.76
C SER A 322 5.22 -10.24 8.10
N PRO A 323 5.71 -9.45 7.12
CA PRO A 323 6.75 -8.43 7.35
C PRO A 323 6.37 -7.41 8.41
N GLN A 324 5.10 -7.00 8.46
CA GLN A 324 4.61 -6.05 9.46
C GLN A 324 4.67 -6.65 10.87
N ILE A 325 4.20 -7.88 11.04
CA ILE A 325 4.22 -8.60 12.32
C ILE A 325 5.66 -8.80 12.78
N LEU A 326 6.54 -9.23 11.88
CA LEU A 326 7.97 -9.38 12.15
C LEU A 326 8.61 -8.07 12.61
N THR A 327 8.31 -6.96 11.94
CA THR A 327 8.81 -5.63 12.32
C THR A 327 8.41 -5.27 13.75
N MET A 328 7.15 -5.56 14.13
CA MET A 328 6.64 -5.32 15.48
C MET A 328 7.29 -6.25 16.51
N MET A 329 7.52 -7.51 16.17
CA MET A 329 8.24 -8.45 17.05
C MET A 329 9.68 -8.00 17.30
N CYS A 330 10.42 -7.58 16.26
CA CYS A 330 11.77 -7.03 16.41
C CYS A 330 11.78 -5.80 17.32
N LEU A 331 10.80 -4.90 17.15
CA LEU A 331 10.64 -3.73 18.02
C LEU A 331 10.44 -4.13 19.49
N ILE A 332 9.54 -5.08 19.76
CA ILE A 332 9.25 -5.53 21.12
C ILE A 332 10.43 -6.23 21.75
N HIS A 333 11.12 -7.11 21.03
CA HIS A 333 12.31 -7.78 21.54
C HIS A 333 13.41 -6.78 21.92
N ARG A 334 13.60 -5.71 21.12
CA ARG A 334 14.55 -4.63 21.46
C ARG A 334 14.11 -3.77 22.65
N VAL A 335 12.81 -3.73 22.96
CA VAL A 335 12.26 -2.94 24.07
C VAL A 335 12.22 -3.74 25.37
N ASP A 336 11.73 -4.97 25.33
CA ASP A 336 11.38 -5.80 26.49
C ASP A 336 12.13 -7.14 26.57
N THR A 337 13.02 -7.47 25.62
CA THR A 337 13.76 -8.76 25.50
C THR A 337 12.91 -10.03 25.37
N GLU A 338 11.60 -9.95 25.64
CA GLU A 338 10.66 -11.06 25.57
C GLU A 338 9.69 -10.92 24.39
N LEU A 339 9.52 -12.01 23.64
CA LEU A 339 8.51 -12.09 22.59
C LEU A 339 7.09 -12.18 23.18
N PRO A 340 6.06 -11.67 22.49
CA PRO A 340 4.67 -11.72 22.95
C PRO A 340 4.04 -13.12 22.84
N GLU A 341 2.89 -13.29 23.49
CA GLU A 341 2.03 -14.47 23.36
C GLU A 341 0.92 -14.21 22.33
N GLY A 342 1.19 -14.50 21.06
CA GLY A 342 0.23 -14.33 19.96
C GLY A 342 0.08 -12.89 19.43
N ARG A 343 -0.84 -12.70 18.47
CA ARG A 343 -1.07 -11.42 17.77
C ARG A 343 -1.65 -10.37 18.71
N ALA A 344 -2.66 -10.71 19.50
CA ALA A 344 -3.28 -9.76 20.42
C ALA A 344 -2.30 -9.16 21.43
N MET A 345 -1.47 -10.00 22.05
CA MET A 345 -0.45 -9.54 22.99
C MET A 345 0.65 -8.73 22.29
N LEU A 346 0.99 -9.06 21.04
CA LEU A 346 1.92 -8.26 20.25
C LEU A 346 1.39 -6.84 20.07
N TYR A 347 0.16 -6.66 19.62
CA TYR A 347 -0.43 -5.32 19.46
C TYR A 347 -0.50 -4.56 20.79
N HIS A 348 -0.90 -5.24 21.87
CA HIS A 348 -0.91 -4.66 23.21
C HIS A 348 0.47 -4.15 23.64
N LYS A 349 1.50 -4.99 23.52
CA LYS A 349 2.88 -4.64 23.89
C LYS A 349 3.41 -3.51 23.01
N VAL A 350 3.10 -3.51 21.71
CA VAL A 350 3.54 -2.44 20.80
C VAL A 350 2.87 -1.13 21.16
N THR A 351 1.56 -1.13 21.41
CA THR A 351 0.84 0.06 21.91
C THR A 351 1.47 0.60 23.19
N GLU A 352 1.81 -0.25 24.16
CA GLU A 352 2.49 0.18 25.39
C GLU A 352 3.88 0.76 25.09
N ALA A 353 4.66 0.09 24.23
CA ALA A 353 5.99 0.54 23.86
C ALA A 353 5.94 1.96 23.28
N TYR A 354 4.99 2.24 22.39
CA TYR A 354 4.81 3.55 21.77
C TYR A 354 4.32 4.64 22.71
N LEU A 355 3.36 4.32 23.57
CA LEU A 355 2.73 5.32 24.43
C LEU A 355 3.57 5.61 25.68
N GLN A 356 4.42 4.69 26.12
CA GLN A 356 5.15 4.81 27.38
C GLN A 356 6.66 4.57 27.24
N LYS A 357 7.10 3.44 26.67
CA LYS A 357 8.51 3.01 26.77
C LYS A 357 9.45 3.80 25.86
N LEU A 358 9.11 3.96 24.57
CA LEU A 358 9.90 4.70 23.59
C LEU A 358 10.01 6.20 23.91
N PRO A 359 8.93 6.91 24.29
CA PRO A 359 9.03 8.31 24.72
C PRO A 359 9.94 8.48 25.93
N ARG A 360 9.86 7.57 26.92
CA ARG A 360 10.72 7.60 28.12
C ARG A 360 12.20 7.44 27.79
N ARG A 361 12.56 6.59 26.80
CA ARG A 361 13.95 6.48 26.32
C ARG A 361 14.47 7.80 25.74
N LYS A 362 13.59 8.65 25.20
CA LYS A 362 13.89 10.00 24.73
C LYS A 362 13.77 11.09 25.82
N ASN A 363 13.65 10.71 27.10
CA ASN A 363 13.38 11.61 28.23
C ASN A 363 12.08 12.44 28.08
N ILE A 364 11.11 11.93 27.31
CA ILE A 364 9.79 12.56 27.14
C ILE A 364 8.80 11.81 28.03
N LYS A 365 8.15 12.54 28.94
CA LYS A 365 7.07 11.99 29.77
C LYS A 365 5.78 11.91 28.96
N ALA A 366 5.13 10.75 28.97
CA ALA A 366 3.80 10.61 28.38
C ALA A 366 2.81 11.57 29.06
N PRO A 367 2.03 12.35 28.30
CA PRO A 367 1.13 13.36 28.86
C PRO A 367 -0.05 12.73 29.61
N TYR A 368 -0.43 11.48 29.28
CA TYR A 368 -1.58 10.79 29.87
C TYR A 368 -1.23 9.36 30.32
N PRO A 369 -2.01 8.80 31.26
CA PRO A 369 -1.94 7.38 31.60
C PRO A 369 -2.17 6.48 30.38
N LEU A 370 -1.58 5.27 30.42
CA LEU A 370 -1.66 4.30 29.32
C LEU A 370 -3.11 3.96 28.96
N GLU A 371 -3.95 3.65 29.95
CA GLU A 371 -5.34 3.23 29.73
C GLU A 371 -6.24 4.35 29.19
N THR A 372 -5.97 5.61 29.57
CA THR A 372 -6.65 6.77 28.95
C THR A 372 -6.24 6.91 27.49
N SER A 373 -4.94 6.79 27.21
CA SER A 373 -4.44 6.87 25.83
C SER A 373 -4.98 5.75 24.94
N LYS A 374 -5.07 4.51 25.46
CA LYS A 374 -5.68 3.38 24.75
C LYS A 374 -7.15 3.62 24.45
N ARG A 375 -7.94 4.10 25.41
CA ARG A 375 -9.37 4.43 25.21
C ARG A 375 -9.58 5.46 24.11
N TRP A 376 -8.78 6.52 24.10
CA TRP A 376 -8.87 7.56 23.08
C TRP A 376 -8.46 7.06 21.69
N LEU A 377 -7.40 6.24 21.60
CA LEU A 377 -7.05 5.59 20.33
C LEU A 377 -8.13 4.59 19.90
N ALA A 378 -8.75 3.88 20.84
CA ALA A 378 -9.85 2.96 20.57
C ALA A 378 -11.05 3.69 19.95
N ARG A 379 -11.44 4.84 20.52
CA ARG A 379 -12.47 5.72 19.97
C ARG A 379 -12.13 6.16 18.54
N ILE A 380 -10.91 6.63 18.29
CA ILE A 380 -10.45 7.03 16.96
C ILE A 380 -10.47 5.84 15.99
N GLY A 381 -9.98 4.67 16.41
CA GLY A 381 -9.95 3.44 15.62
C GLY A 381 -11.34 3.00 15.20
N PHE A 382 -12.28 2.99 16.15
CA PHE A 382 -13.68 2.68 15.89
C PHE A 382 -14.33 3.66 14.91
N GLU A 383 -14.18 4.98 15.09
CA GLU A 383 -14.78 5.97 14.21
C GLU A 383 -14.18 5.95 12.79
N LEU A 384 -12.87 5.74 12.67
CA LEU A 384 -12.23 5.52 11.36
C LEU A 384 -12.73 4.24 10.69
N GLN A 385 -12.93 3.16 11.47
CA GLN A 385 -13.47 1.92 10.94
C GLN A 385 -14.94 2.07 10.52
N ARG A 386 -15.76 2.76 11.33
CA ARG A 386 -17.16 3.06 11.04
C ARG A 386 -17.30 3.92 9.78
N LYS A 387 -16.49 4.98 9.66
CA LYS A 387 -16.46 5.85 8.47
C LYS A 387 -16.13 5.07 7.20
N ARG A 388 -15.18 4.14 7.30
CA ARG A 388 -14.82 3.24 6.19
C ARG A 388 -15.99 2.33 5.78
N SER A 389 -16.83 1.90 6.73
CA SER A 389 -17.99 1.04 6.46
C SER A 389 -19.24 1.81 6.00
N GLU A 390 -19.53 2.98 6.58
CA GLU A 390 -20.76 3.75 6.27
C GLU A 390 -20.75 4.41 4.89
N GLU A 391 -19.56 4.76 4.39
CA GLU A 391 -19.41 5.24 3.01
C GLU A 391 -19.63 4.13 1.96
N VAL A 392 -19.68 2.85 2.38
CA VAL A 392 -20.09 1.74 1.50
C VAL A 392 -21.63 1.67 1.38
N ASP A 393 -22.38 2.17 2.38
CA ASP A 393 -23.84 2.09 2.43
C ASP A 393 -24.58 3.37 1.97
N THR A 394 -23.93 4.53 1.97
CA THR A 394 -24.57 5.84 1.66
C THR A 394 -24.24 6.35 0.25
N PHE A 395 -24.76 5.67 -0.77
CA PHE A 395 -24.82 6.21 -2.13
C PHE A 395 -25.87 7.34 -2.21
N HIS A 396 -25.43 8.56 -2.60
CA HIS A 396 -26.18 9.67 -3.25
C HIS A 396 -25.81 11.10 -2.78
N SER A 397 -24.53 11.49 -2.71
CA SER A 397 -24.19 12.93 -2.84
C SER A 397 -22.78 13.17 -3.39
N ASP A 398 -22.71 14.03 -4.41
CA ASP A 398 -21.57 14.32 -5.30
C ASP A 398 -20.36 15.04 -4.64
N ASP A 399 -20.34 15.23 -3.32
CA ASP A 399 -19.37 16.15 -2.67
C ASP A 399 -18.49 15.51 -1.56
N ALA A 400 -18.54 14.18 -1.38
CA ALA A 400 -17.89 13.48 -0.26
C ALA A 400 -16.61 12.68 -0.62
N GLN A 401 -16.05 12.81 -1.83
CA GLN A 401 -15.11 11.81 -2.39
C GLN A 401 -13.60 12.03 -2.09
N THR A 402 -13.21 12.32 -0.84
CA THR A 402 -11.79 12.16 -0.43
C THR A 402 -11.56 11.96 1.07
N SER A 403 -12.63 11.75 1.86
CA SER A 403 -12.55 11.79 3.33
C SER A 403 -12.64 10.41 4.02
N GLY A 404 -12.96 9.33 3.32
CA GLY A 404 -13.33 8.05 3.95
C GLY A 404 -12.29 7.32 4.78
N ILE A 405 -11.01 7.49 4.46
CA ILE A 405 -9.91 6.76 5.13
C ILE A 405 -9.12 7.67 6.08
N LEU A 406 -9.16 8.99 5.87
CA LEU A 406 -8.36 9.95 6.60
C LEU A 406 -9.25 10.81 7.50
N ALA A 407 -8.92 10.87 8.79
CA ALA A 407 -9.55 11.78 9.72
C ALA A 407 -8.94 13.18 9.61
N THR A 408 -9.76 14.20 9.57
CA THR A 408 -9.33 15.60 9.74
C THR A 408 -9.04 15.91 11.21
N SER A 409 -8.24 16.94 11.47
CA SER A 409 -8.01 17.41 12.85
C SER A 409 -9.34 17.74 13.57
N ALA A 410 -10.31 18.31 12.85
CA ALA A 410 -11.61 18.65 13.42
C ALA A 410 -12.44 17.41 13.78
N GLU A 411 -12.41 16.37 12.94
CA GLU A 411 -13.09 15.09 13.24
C GLU A 411 -12.45 14.41 14.45
N LEU A 412 -11.12 14.34 14.51
CA LEU A 412 -10.40 13.77 15.65
C LEU A 412 -10.73 14.48 16.96
N GLU A 413 -10.71 15.83 16.96
CA GLU A 413 -11.10 16.62 18.11
C GLU A 413 -12.55 16.36 18.52
N THR A 414 -13.45 16.21 17.54
CA THR A 414 -14.87 15.91 17.77
C THR A 414 -15.08 14.54 18.40
N TRP A 415 -14.46 13.49 17.86
CA TRP A 415 -14.62 12.12 18.38
C TRP A 415 -14.07 11.95 19.80
N LEU A 416 -13.00 12.70 20.11
CA LEU A 416 -12.39 12.69 21.42
C LEU A 416 -13.15 13.56 22.43
N LEU A 417 -13.99 14.50 21.99
CA LEU A 417 -14.81 15.31 22.89
C LEU A 417 -15.82 14.47 23.67
N ASP A 418 -16.46 13.50 23.00
CA ASP A 418 -17.41 12.57 23.64
C ASP A 418 -16.75 11.80 24.79
N GLU A 419 -15.50 11.36 24.60
CA GLU A 419 -14.70 10.62 25.59
C GLU A 419 -14.09 11.54 26.66
N ALA A 420 -13.70 12.76 26.29
CA ALA A 420 -13.13 13.75 27.21
C ALA A 420 -14.16 14.18 28.26
N VAL A 421 -15.43 14.33 27.86
CA VAL A 421 -16.55 14.60 28.79
C VAL A 421 -16.75 13.46 29.79
N LEU A 422 -16.67 12.21 29.34
CA LEU A 422 -16.78 11.03 30.22
C LEU A 422 -15.57 10.87 31.17
N SER A 423 -14.40 11.37 30.77
CA SER A 423 -13.16 11.26 31.52
C SER A 423 -12.82 12.49 32.37
N GLY A 424 -13.63 13.57 32.32
CA GLY A 424 -13.42 14.80 33.09
C GLY A 424 -12.25 15.66 32.59
N ILE A 425 -11.96 15.63 31.30
CA ILE A 425 -10.77 16.21 30.66
C ILE A 425 -11.13 17.40 29.75
N GLU A 426 -10.31 18.46 29.74
CA GLU A 426 -10.52 19.67 28.92
C GLU A 426 -10.13 19.50 27.44
N LEU A 427 -10.76 20.29 26.55
CA LEU A 427 -10.55 20.27 25.08
C LEU A 427 -9.09 20.56 24.65
N ASN A 428 -8.35 21.34 25.44
CA ASN A 428 -6.93 21.62 25.20
C ASN A 428 -6.03 20.38 25.42
N GLU A 429 -6.50 19.43 26.25
CA GLU A 429 -5.80 18.17 26.49
C GLU A 429 -5.91 17.25 25.27
N THR A 430 -7.03 17.27 24.56
CA THR A 430 -7.24 16.54 23.30
C THR A 430 -6.20 16.90 22.24
N LYS A 431 -5.93 18.20 22.05
CA LYS A 431 -4.90 18.67 21.10
C LYS A 431 -3.49 18.25 21.50
N SER A 432 -3.20 18.30 22.79
CA SER A 432 -1.91 17.85 23.35
C SER A 432 -1.71 16.35 23.14
N PHE A 433 -2.77 15.56 23.29
CA PHE A 433 -2.76 14.13 22.99
C PHE A 433 -2.55 13.83 21.52
N LEU A 434 -3.33 14.45 20.63
CA LEU A 434 -3.20 14.27 19.19
C LEU A 434 -1.80 14.65 18.71
N TRP A 435 -1.24 15.74 19.23
CA TRP A 435 0.16 16.10 18.97
C TRP A 435 1.12 15.02 19.46
N PHE A 436 0.94 14.49 20.69
CA PHE A 436 1.79 13.44 21.25
C PHE A 436 1.74 12.15 20.41
N VAL A 437 0.56 11.59 20.13
CA VAL A 437 0.46 10.33 19.38
C VAL A 437 0.87 10.46 17.92
N SER A 438 0.84 11.67 17.36
CA SER A 438 1.27 11.91 15.96
C SER A 438 2.71 12.31 15.78
N ASN A 439 3.34 12.93 16.79
CA ASN A 439 4.71 13.41 16.68
C ASN A 439 5.71 12.61 17.51
N ILE A 440 5.26 11.95 18.59
CA ILE A 440 6.12 11.22 19.54
C ILE A 440 5.75 9.74 19.57
N GLY A 441 4.48 9.45 19.86
CA GLY A 441 3.95 8.09 19.98
C GLY A 441 3.79 7.38 18.64
N GLY A 442 3.90 8.06 17.50
CA GLY A 442 3.99 7.46 16.15
C GLY A 442 2.81 6.62 15.66
N LEU A 443 1.80 6.33 16.49
CA LEU A 443 0.67 5.46 16.16
C LEU A 443 -0.34 6.12 15.20
N LEU A 444 -0.39 7.45 15.14
CA LEU A 444 -1.29 8.20 14.26
C LEU A 444 -0.49 9.15 13.36
N LEU A 445 -0.39 8.86 12.07
CA LEU A 445 0.43 9.63 11.13
C LEU A 445 -0.35 10.72 10.41
N ALA A 446 0.29 11.88 10.25
CA ALA A 446 -0.18 12.91 9.33
C ALA A 446 0.02 12.46 7.86
N ARG A 447 -1.05 12.53 7.06
CA ARG A 447 -1.15 12.17 5.64
C ARG A 447 -1.53 13.41 4.81
N GLY A 448 -0.63 14.38 4.80
CA GLY A 448 -0.88 15.71 4.22
C GLY A 448 -1.42 16.74 5.24
N PRO A 449 -1.80 17.94 4.77
CA PRO A 449 -2.26 19.02 5.66
C PRO A 449 -3.53 18.62 6.43
N ASN A 450 -3.45 18.60 7.77
CA ASN A 450 -4.57 18.34 8.68
C ASN A 450 -5.33 17.01 8.47
N ARG A 451 -4.70 16.01 7.87
CA ARG A 451 -5.26 14.67 7.61
C ARG A 451 -4.43 13.62 8.36
N PHE A 452 -5.10 12.63 8.96
CA PHE A 452 -4.46 11.64 9.82
C PHE A 452 -5.00 10.23 9.57
N ALA A 453 -4.13 9.23 9.75
CA ALA A 453 -4.48 7.81 9.73
C ALA A 453 -3.59 7.03 10.70
N PHE A 454 -3.99 5.82 11.10
CA PHE A 454 -3.11 4.97 11.89
C PHE A 454 -1.83 4.62 11.12
N LEU A 455 -0.75 4.35 11.87
CA LEU A 455 0.55 3.90 11.35
C LEU A 455 0.41 2.69 10.43
N HIS A 456 -0.47 1.76 10.81
CA HIS A 456 -0.91 0.65 9.98
C HIS A 456 -2.39 0.37 10.23
N LEU A 457 -3.11 -0.12 9.22
CA LEU A 457 -4.54 -0.45 9.37
C LEU A 457 -4.78 -1.47 10.50
N SER A 458 -3.89 -2.43 10.71
CA SER A 458 -4.03 -3.39 11.81
C SER A 458 -4.11 -2.73 13.20
N PHE A 459 -3.51 -1.53 13.37
CA PHE A 459 -3.72 -0.77 14.60
C PHE A 459 -5.11 -0.15 14.65
N GLN A 460 -5.63 0.34 13.54
CA GLN A 460 -7.02 0.79 13.45
C GLN A 460 -7.99 -0.35 13.80
N GLU A 461 -7.80 -1.54 13.21
CA GLU A 461 -8.60 -2.74 13.46
C GLU A 461 -8.48 -3.19 14.93
N TYR A 462 -7.27 -3.27 15.46
CA TYR A 462 -7.02 -3.57 16.88
C TYR A 462 -7.74 -2.58 17.81
N PHE A 463 -7.65 -1.28 17.54
CA PHE A 463 -8.27 -0.25 18.38
C PHE A 463 -9.80 -0.21 18.22
N ALA A 464 -10.32 -0.50 17.03
CA ALA A 464 -11.76 -0.69 16.82
C ALA A 464 -12.29 -1.90 17.60
N ALA A 465 -11.60 -3.04 17.54
CA ALA A 465 -11.89 -4.22 18.34
C ALA A 465 -11.82 -3.93 19.85
N TYR A 466 -10.79 -3.19 20.28
CA TYR A 466 -10.62 -2.76 21.67
C TYR A 466 -11.80 -1.90 22.15
N TYR A 467 -12.28 -0.98 21.31
CA TYR A 467 -13.43 -0.14 21.64
C TYR A 467 -14.72 -0.96 21.79
N LEU A 468 -14.98 -1.88 20.85
CA LEU A 468 -16.15 -2.77 20.88
C LEU A 468 -16.15 -3.67 22.13
N ALA A 469 -15.00 -4.21 22.49
CA ALA A 469 -14.83 -5.03 23.68
C ALA A 469 -15.08 -4.24 24.99
N GLN A 470 -14.69 -2.96 25.04
CA GLN A 470 -14.89 -2.12 26.23
C GLN A 470 -16.31 -1.56 26.37
N SER A 471 -17.00 -1.34 25.26
CA SER A 471 -18.32 -0.70 25.23
C SER A 471 -19.49 -1.68 25.38
N ASN A 472 -19.23 -3.00 25.48
CA ASN A 472 -20.25 -4.06 25.41
C ASN A 472 -21.16 -3.97 24.16
N LEU A 473 -20.69 -3.30 23.11
CA LEU A 473 -21.45 -3.11 21.85
C LEU A 473 -21.28 -4.29 20.88
N TRP A 474 -20.41 -5.24 21.19
CA TRP A 474 -20.25 -6.43 20.36
C TRP A 474 -21.47 -7.36 20.52
N GLN A 475 -22.26 -7.46 19.46
CA GLN A 475 -23.25 -8.52 19.26
C GLN A 475 -22.85 -9.29 18.01
N PRO A 476 -22.61 -10.62 18.09
CA PRO A 476 -22.40 -11.42 16.89
C PRO A 476 -23.72 -11.41 16.11
N GLN A 477 -23.79 -10.67 15.01
CA GLN A 477 -24.91 -10.78 14.08
C GLN A 477 -24.70 -11.98 13.15
N ASP A 478 -25.82 -12.66 12.93
CA ASP A 478 -26.00 -13.97 12.32
C ASP A 478 -25.50 -14.10 10.86
N ASP A 479 -25.30 -15.37 10.48
CA ASP A 479 -25.18 -15.98 9.14
C ASP A 479 -23.83 -16.07 8.40
N LEU A 480 -22.76 -15.36 8.77
CA LEU A 480 -21.41 -15.63 8.22
C LEU A 480 -20.56 -16.59 9.06
N VAL A 481 -21.00 -16.90 10.28
CA VAL A 481 -20.27 -17.74 11.26
C VAL A 481 -20.48 -19.24 11.01
N ALA A 482 -21.53 -19.63 10.28
CA ALA A 482 -21.88 -21.05 10.08
C ALA A 482 -20.95 -21.77 9.09
N GLU A 483 -20.30 -21.06 8.16
CA GLU A 483 -19.54 -21.70 7.07
C GLU A 483 -18.05 -21.93 7.41
N PHE A 484 -17.52 -21.26 8.45
CA PHE A 484 -16.12 -21.40 8.89
C PHE A 484 -15.95 -22.13 10.23
N VAL A 485 -17.04 -22.51 10.90
CA VAL A 485 -17.01 -23.25 12.17
C VAL A 485 -17.51 -24.68 11.96
N ALA A 486 -16.58 -25.64 11.85
CA ALA A 486 -16.90 -27.02 12.23
C ALA A 486 -17.11 -27.07 13.76
N PRO A 487 -18.04 -27.91 14.26
CA PRO A 487 -18.90 -27.55 15.37
C PRO A 487 -18.19 -27.67 16.73
N ALA A 488 -18.02 -26.55 17.41
CA ALA A 488 -17.82 -26.52 18.86
C ALA A 488 -18.74 -25.46 19.46
N GLU A 489 -19.70 -25.96 20.22
CA GLU A 489 -20.90 -25.34 20.75
C GLU A 489 -20.68 -24.09 21.64
N SER A 490 -21.57 -23.10 21.43
CA SER A 490 -22.37 -22.42 22.46
C SER A 490 -21.72 -21.64 23.62
N GLN A 491 -20.76 -20.73 23.38
CA GLN A 491 -20.38 -19.69 24.37
C GLN A 491 -20.10 -18.30 23.75
N ALA A 492 -20.90 -17.84 22.80
CA ALA A 492 -20.73 -16.55 22.12
C ALA A 492 -21.13 -15.29 22.94
N SER A 493 -21.11 -15.34 24.28
CA SER A 493 -21.46 -14.18 25.14
C SER A 493 -20.33 -13.71 26.06
N SER A 494 -19.11 -14.22 25.89
CA SER A 494 -17.96 -13.78 26.69
C SER A 494 -16.62 -13.94 25.96
N LEU A 495 -16.50 -13.42 24.74
CA LEU A 495 -15.18 -13.37 24.09
C LEU A 495 -14.32 -12.29 24.77
N SER A 496 -13.16 -12.72 25.23
CA SER A 496 -12.11 -11.88 25.79
C SER A 496 -11.45 -11.03 24.69
N LEU A 497 -10.81 -9.91 25.08
CA LEU A 497 -10.09 -9.04 24.14
C LEU A 497 -9.09 -9.81 23.23
N PRO A 498 -8.33 -10.81 23.72
CA PRO A 498 -7.52 -11.66 22.85
C PRO A 498 -8.31 -12.37 21.76
N GLU A 499 -9.49 -12.90 22.06
CA GLU A 499 -10.32 -13.65 21.10
C GLU A 499 -10.92 -12.74 20.02
N ILE A 500 -11.27 -11.49 20.36
CA ILE A 500 -11.79 -10.50 19.39
C ILE A 500 -10.65 -9.99 18.50
N VAL A 501 -9.44 -9.84 19.04
CA VAL A 501 -8.27 -9.35 18.31
C VAL A 501 -7.61 -10.43 17.45
N ASP A 502 -7.67 -11.70 17.85
CA ASP A 502 -7.24 -12.80 16.99
C ASP A 502 -8.26 -13.08 15.85
N TRP A 503 -9.49 -12.57 15.97
CA TRP A 503 -10.55 -12.65 14.97
C TRP A 503 -10.56 -11.49 13.96
N ALA A 504 -10.16 -10.29 14.38
CA ALA A 504 -10.03 -9.07 13.54
C ALA A 504 -8.70 -9.03 12.78
#